data_AF-A0A7G2C3Z7-F1
#
_entry.id   AF-A0A7G2C3Z7-F1
#
_cell.length_a   1.000
_cell.length_b   1.000
_cell.length_c   1.000
_cell.angle_alpha   90.00
_cell.angle_beta   90.00
_cell.angle_gamma   90.00
#
_symmetry.space_group_name_H-M   'P 1'
#
loop_
_entity.id
_entity.type
_entity.pdbx_description
1 polymer ?
#
loop_
_entity_poly.entity_id
_entity_poly.type
_entity_poly.pdbx_seq_one_letter_code
_entity_poly.pdbx_strand_id
1 'polypeptide(L)'
;MVPNHLFHPVEVETDPFCPLLLFDRGSFQWREAVASPVYLYAIHNCQQFLIPPTLAASLYYAVMQCATHHYSGAFRTLESCYTDTPFASEEMFMFHLFEKTVPDRYPDAHAIRLKLAHAVQYSNNKYRWELGPEVESYLGKVRHVSSDCRLKLGEVLDLLEAVYQGTAVGSISAGAVRRTTAAETE
;
A
#
# COMPACT_ATOMS: atom_id res chain seq x y z
N MET A 1 -20.60 9.04 -10.00
CA MET A 1 -20.53 7.59 -9.69
C MET A 1 -19.21 7.09 -10.21
N VAL A 2 -18.40 6.40 -9.41
CA VAL A 2 -17.08 5.89 -9.83
C VAL A 2 -17.13 4.37 -9.80
N PRO A 3 -16.87 3.66 -10.92
CA PRO A 3 -16.79 2.20 -10.94
C PRO A 3 -15.61 1.71 -10.08
N ASN A 4 -15.80 0.61 -9.33
CA ASN A 4 -14.81 0.08 -8.38
C ASN A 4 -14.21 -1.27 -8.80
N HIS A 5 -14.02 -1.46 -10.09
CA HIS A 5 -13.55 -2.71 -10.67
C HIS A 5 -12.07 -2.99 -10.35
N LEU A 6 -11.69 -4.26 -10.48
CA LEU A 6 -10.28 -4.63 -10.56
C LEU A 6 -9.61 -3.86 -11.70
N PHE A 7 -8.42 -3.31 -11.45
CA PHE A 7 -7.63 -2.61 -12.45
C PHE A 7 -6.23 -3.20 -12.59
N HIS A 8 -5.66 -2.98 -13.76
CA HIS A 8 -4.29 -3.32 -14.11
C HIS A 8 -3.62 -2.09 -14.72
N PRO A 9 -2.50 -1.60 -14.16
CA PRO A 9 -1.67 -0.61 -14.81
C PRO A 9 -1.18 -1.14 -16.16
N VAL A 10 -1.22 -0.29 -17.20
CA VAL A 10 -0.71 -0.64 -18.52
C VAL A 10 0.74 -0.18 -18.61
N GLU A 11 1.65 -1.12 -18.84
CA GLU A 11 3.06 -0.83 -19.07
C GLU A 11 3.27 -0.51 -20.56
N VAL A 12 3.72 0.71 -20.85
CA VAL A 12 4.01 1.17 -22.22
C VAL A 12 5.51 1.44 -22.31
N GLU A 13 6.23 0.71 -23.16
CA GLU A 13 7.69 0.84 -23.29
C GLU A 13 8.14 2.27 -23.63
N THR A 14 7.33 3.02 -24.38
CA THR A 14 7.63 4.39 -24.81
C THR A 14 7.32 5.44 -23.75
N ASP A 15 6.52 5.10 -22.73
CA ASP A 15 6.11 6.03 -21.67
C ASP A 15 6.07 5.33 -20.30
N PRO A 16 7.15 5.42 -19.52
CA PRO A 16 7.22 4.79 -18.19
C PRO A 16 6.31 5.45 -17.16
N PHE A 17 5.70 6.61 -17.46
CA PHE A 17 4.80 7.33 -16.56
C PHE A 17 3.34 7.29 -17.03
N CYS A 18 3.01 6.37 -17.95
CA CYS A 18 1.66 6.25 -18.49
C CYS A 18 0.64 5.97 -17.37
N PRO A 19 -0.36 6.84 -17.15
CA PRO A 19 -1.36 6.65 -16.09
C PRO A 19 -2.52 5.75 -16.54
N LEU A 20 -2.36 4.99 -17.63
CA LEU A 20 -3.44 4.22 -18.24
C LEU A 20 -3.73 2.97 -17.41
N LEU A 21 -4.99 2.81 -17.01
CA LEU A 21 -5.47 1.67 -16.25
C LEU A 21 -6.48 0.88 -17.08
N LEU A 22 -6.31 -0.44 -17.15
CA LEU A 22 -7.26 -1.37 -17.75
C LEU A 22 -8.14 -1.96 -16.65
N PHE A 23 -9.46 -1.80 -16.77
CA PHE A 23 -10.42 -2.31 -15.81
C PHE A 23 -11.00 -3.65 -16.25
N ASP A 24 -10.87 -4.66 -15.39
CA ASP A 24 -11.46 -5.99 -15.59
C ASP A 24 -12.79 -6.11 -14.85
N ARG A 25 -13.88 -6.04 -15.62
CA ARG A 25 -15.26 -6.24 -15.12
C ARG A 25 -15.66 -7.71 -15.00
N GLY A 26 -14.88 -8.62 -15.59
CA GLY A 26 -15.13 -10.06 -15.60
C GLY A 26 -14.61 -10.78 -14.35
N SER A 27 -13.71 -10.13 -13.61
CA SER A 27 -13.06 -10.70 -12.42
C SER A 27 -14.06 -11.33 -11.45
N PHE A 28 -13.87 -12.62 -11.19
CA PHE A 28 -14.69 -13.37 -10.23
C PHE A 28 -14.42 -12.91 -8.79
N GLN A 29 -13.15 -12.67 -8.45
CA GLN A 29 -12.73 -12.21 -7.13
C GLN A 29 -13.38 -10.87 -6.76
N TRP A 30 -13.44 -9.93 -7.71
CA TRP A 30 -14.10 -8.65 -7.50
C TRP A 30 -15.61 -8.81 -7.27
N ARG A 31 -16.29 -9.60 -8.10
CA ARG A 31 -17.75 -9.83 -7.99
C ARG A 31 -18.16 -10.53 -6.70
N GLU A 32 -17.29 -11.38 -6.16
CA GLU A 32 -17.52 -12.08 -4.89
C GLU A 32 -17.24 -11.17 -3.68
N ALA A 33 -16.19 -10.35 -3.73
CA ALA A 33 -15.79 -9.52 -2.61
C ALA A 33 -16.59 -8.22 -2.48
N VAL A 34 -17.12 -7.68 -3.59
CA VAL A 34 -17.70 -6.34 -3.66
C VAL A 34 -19.19 -6.41 -3.99
N ALA A 35 -20.04 -5.93 -3.07
CA ALA A 35 -21.49 -6.00 -3.23
C ALA A 35 -22.05 -5.00 -4.26
N SER A 36 -21.48 -3.78 -4.33
CA SER A 36 -21.91 -2.73 -5.25
C SER A 36 -20.80 -2.41 -6.26
N PRO A 37 -21.08 -2.36 -7.57
CA PRO A 37 -20.05 -2.14 -8.59
C PRO A 37 -19.62 -0.67 -8.73
N VAL A 38 -20.18 0.22 -7.92
CA VAL A 38 -19.97 1.66 -8.00
C VAL A 38 -19.94 2.26 -6.60
N TYR A 39 -19.06 3.24 -6.42
CA TYR A 39 -19.04 4.12 -5.26
C TYR A 39 -19.60 5.51 -5.60
N LEU A 40 -20.32 6.08 -4.63
CA LEU A 40 -20.87 7.42 -4.69
C LEU A 40 -20.07 8.33 -3.75
N TYR A 41 -19.21 9.17 -4.32
CA TYR A 41 -18.44 10.15 -3.57
C TYR A 41 -19.21 11.46 -3.50
N ALA A 42 -19.32 12.04 -2.31
CA ALA A 42 -19.84 13.39 -2.15
C ALA A 42 -18.73 14.40 -2.50
N ILE A 43 -19.09 15.50 -3.15
CA ILE A 43 -18.15 16.60 -3.42
C ILE A 43 -18.21 17.53 -2.21
N HIS A 44 -17.07 17.82 -1.59
CA HIS A 44 -17.04 18.80 -0.51
C HIS A 44 -17.43 20.19 -1.03
N ASN A 45 -17.98 21.05 -0.17
CA ASN A 45 -18.49 22.38 -0.56
C ASN A 45 -17.46 23.27 -1.27
N CYS A 46 -16.16 23.08 -0.99
CA CYS A 46 -15.08 23.82 -1.67
C CYS A 46 -14.76 23.30 -3.09
N GLN A 47 -15.39 22.19 -3.53
CA GLN A 47 -15.16 21.53 -4.82
C GLN A 47 -13.72 21.07 -5.08
N GLN A 48 -12.86 21.02 -4.04
CA GLN A 48 -11.46 20.61 -4.18
C GLN A 48 -11.21 19.13 -3.86
N PHE A 49 -12.11 18.46 -3.15
CA PHE A 49 -11.92 17.06 -2.78
C PHE A 49 -13.23 16.28 -2.69
N LEU A 50 -13.09 14.98 -2.86
CA LEU A 50 -14.14 13.98 -2.74
C LEU A 50 -14.16 13.43 -1.31
N ILE A 51 -15.36 13.19 -0.80
CA ILE A 51 -15.60 12.59 0.51
C ILE A 51 -16.04 11.13 0.28
N PRO A 52 -15.20 10.15 0.61
CA PRO A 52 -15.57 8.74 0.56
C PRO A 52 -16.63 8.42 1.63
N PRO A 53 -17.69 7.67 1.29
CA PRO A 53 -18.75 7.32 2.24
C PRO A 53 -18.37 6.17 3.18
N THR A 54 -17.40 5.34 2.81
CA THR A 54 -16.98 4.14 3.55
C THR A 54 -15.47 3.96 3.48
N LEU A 55 -14.90 3.14 4.38
CA LEU A 55 -13.47 2.82 4.37
C LEU A 55 -13.04 2.14 3.05
N ALA A 56 -13.82 1.18 2.54
CA ALA A 56 -13.55 0.56 1.24
C ALA A 56 -13.49 1.60 0.10
N ALA A 57 -14.41 2.57 0.09
CA ALA A 57 -14.40 3.66 -0.88
C ALA A 57 -13.20 4.60 -0.72
N SER A 58 -12.75 4.86 0.51
CA SER A 58 -11.51 5.61 0.79
C SER A 58 -10.28 4.88 0.25
N LEU A 59 -10.15 3.58 0.55
CA LEU A 59 -9.05 2.74 0.09
C LEU A 59 -9.01 2.66 -1.44
N TYR A 60 -10.16 2.45 -2.07
CA TYR A 60 -10.25 2.43 -3.53
C TYR A 60 -9.88 3.79 -4.15
N TYR A 61 -10.35 4.89 -3.57
CA TYR A 61 -10.02 6.22 -4.07
C TYR A 61 -8.53 6.55 -3.90
N ALA A 62 -7.92 6.14 -2.78
CA ALA A 62 -6.50 6.32 -2.53
C ALA A 62 -5.63 5.50 -3.49
N VAL A 63 -5.99 4.24 -3.77
CA VAL A 63 -5.22 3.43 -4.74
C VAL A 63 -5.36 3.95 -6.17
N MET A 64 -6.53 4.44 -6.57
CA MET A 64 -6.73 5.10 -7.87
C MET A 64 -5.87 6.35 -8.03
N GLN A 65 -5.80 7.18 -7.00
CA GLN A 65 -4.92 8.34 -7.00
C GLN A 65 -3.45 7.92 -7.09
N CYS A 66 -3.04 6.89 -6.35
CA CYS A 66 -1.67 6.36 -6.42
C CYS A 66 -1.33 5.82 -7.81
N ALA A 67 -2.22 5.03 -8.42
CA ALA A 67 -2.03 4.41 -9.74
C ALA A 67 -2.04 5.44 -10.89
N THR A 68 -2.56 6.64 -10.66
CA THR A 68 -2.56 7.76 -11.61
C THR A 68 -1.57 8.87 -11.22
N HIS A 69 -0.65 8.57 -10.30
CA HIS A 69 0.40 9.48 -9.82
C HIS A 69 -0.08 10.75 -9.09
N HIS A 70 -1.32 10.77 -8.59
CA HIS A 70 -1.89 11.84 -7.77
C HIS A 70 -1.57 11.61 -6.28
N TYR A 71 -0.29 11.61 -5.94
CA TYR A 71 0.18 11.15 -4.63
C TYR A 71 -0.29 12.03 -3.45
N SER A 72 -0.31 13.35 -3.63
CA SER A 72 -0.74 14.28 -2.57
C SER A 72 -2.19 14.06 -2.15
N GLY A 73 -3.08 13.78 -3.11
CA GLY A 73 -4.48 13.45 -2.85
C GLY A 73 -4.63 12.07 -2.19
N ALA A 74 -3.84 11.09 -2.62
CA ALA A 74 -3.80 9.77 -2.00
C ALA A 74 -3.37 9.85 -0.53
N PHE A 75 -2.29 10.61 -0.23
CA PHE A 75 -1.79 10.79 1.13
C PHE A 75 -2.84 11.38 2.07
N ARG A 76 -3.55 12.43 1.62
CA ARG A 76 -4.66 13.05 2.37
C ARG A 76 -5.83 12.08 2.56
N THR A 77 -6.15 11.28 1.54
CA THR A 77 -7.22 10.27 1.64
C THR A 77 -6.86 9.19 2.67
N LEU A 78 -5.59 8.80 2.74
CA LEU A 78 -5.12 7.80 3.72
C LEU A 78 -5.18 8.31 5.16
N GLU A 79 -5.24 9.61 5.41
CA GLU A 79 -5.42 10.14 6.77
C GLU A 79 -6.77 9.74 7.41
N SER A 80 -7.76 9.36 6.60
CA SER A 80 -9.04 8.83 7.10
C SER A 80 -9.13 7.30 7.11
N CYS A 81 -8.04 6.59 6.76
CA CYS A 81 -8.02 5.13 6.64
C CYS A 81 -7.40 4.41 7.85
N TYR A 82 -7.20 5.10 8.97
CA TYR A 82 -6.69 4.49 10.20
C TYR A 82 -7.71 3.50 10.77
N THR A 83 -7.29 2.25 10.97
CA THR A 83 -8.13 1.21 11.58
C THR A 83 -7.32 0.29 12.48
N ASP A 84 -7.91 -0.07 13.61
CA ASP A 84 -7.44 -1.08 14.55
C ASP A 84 -8.23 -2.41 14.43
N THR A 85 -9.20 -2.46 13.51
CA THR A 85 -10.05 -3.64 13.30
C THR A 85 -9.68 -4.40 12.02
N PRO A 86 -9.91 -5.73 11.97
CA PRO A 86 -9.74 -6.51 10.75
C PRO A 86 -10.66 -6.00 9.63
N PHE A 87 -10.16 -5.96 8.39
CA PHE A 87 -10.94 -5.54 7.23
C PHE A 87 -12.08 -6.49 6.92
N ALA A 88 -13.21 -5.93 6.49
CA ALA A 88 -14.25 -6.67 5.79
C ALA A 88 -13.75 -7.18 4.42
N SER A 89 -14.48 -8.13 3.81
CA SER A 89 -14.12 -8.72 2.50
C SER A 89 -13.86 -7.66 1.42
N GLU A 90 -14.75 -6.65 1.33
CA GLU A 90 -14.65 -5.56 0.37
C GLU A 90 -13.44 -4.65 0.63
N GLU A 91 -13.22 -4.27 1.90
CA GLU A 91 -12.10 -3.42 2.32
C GLU A 91 -10.76 -4.11 2.06
N MET A 92 -10.68 -5.41 2.38
CA MET A 92 -9.50 -6.23 2.13
C MET A 92 -9.22 -6.35 0.63
N PHE A 93 -10.26 -6.49 -0.20
CA PHE A 93 -10.11 -6.48 -1.66
C PHE A 93 -9.52 -5.15 -2.15
N MET A 94 -10.08 -4.01 -1.72
CA MET A 94 -9.59 -2.68 -2.11
C MET A 94 -8.18 -2.41 -1.59
N PHE A 95 -7.87 -2.87 -0.38
CA PHE A 95 -6.54 -2.78 0.21
C PHE A 95 -5.49 -3.57 -0.59
N HIS A 96 -5.83 -4.77 -1.06
CA HIS A 96 -4.91 -5.58 -1.87
C HIS A 96 -4.62 -4.97 -3.26
N LEU A 97 -5.47 -4.07 -3.77
CA LEU A 97 -5.18 -3.38 -5.03
C LEU A 97 -3.90 -2.52 -4.96
N PHE A 98 -3.47 -2.07 -3.77
CA PHE A 98 -2.20 -1.36 -3.60
C PHE A 98 -0.98 -2.19 -3.98
N GLU A 99 -1.09 -3.53 -4.01
CA GLU A 99 -0.04 -4.39 -4.54
C GLU A 99 0.31 -4.02 -6.00
N LYS A 100 -0.66 -3.57 -6.79
CA LYS A 100 -0.46 -3.15 -8.18
C LYS A 100 0.39 -1.88 -8.30
N THR A 101 0.55 -1.11 -7.22
CA THR A 101 1.37 0.11 -7.23
C THR A 101 2.80 -0.15 -6.77
N VAL A 102 3.16 -1.36 -6.31
CA VAL A 102 4.52 -1.70 -5.85
C VAL A 102 5.63 -1.47 -6.90
N PRO A 103 5.42 -1.69 -8.21
CA PRO A 103 6.43 -1.40 -9.22
C PRO A 103 6.83 0.08 -9.28
N ASP A 104 5.96 0.99 -8.85
CA ASP A 104 6.22 2.43 -8.84
C ASP A 104 7.25 2.79 -7.76
N ARG A 105 8.44 3.22 -8.21
CA ARG A 105 9.59 3.61 -7.37
C ARG A 105 9.71 5.11 -7.17
N TYR A 106 8.68 5.89 -7.50
CA TYR A 106 8.64 7.32 -7.24
C TYR A 106 8.76 7.62 -5.74
N PRO A 107 9.46 8.70 -5.31
CA PRO A 107 9.64 9.02 -3.88
C PRO A 107 8.33 9.09 -3.10
N ASP A 108 7.31 9.73 -3.67
CA ASP A 108 6.01 9.90 -3.00
C ASP A 108 5.19 8.60 -2.98
N ALA A 109 5.41 7.69 -3.95
CA ALA A 109 4.77 6.38 -3.96
C ALA A 109 5.22 5.54 -2.75
N HIS A 110 6.52 5.63 -2.39
CA HIS A 110 7.02 5.02 -1.17
C HIS A 110 6.35 5.60 0.07
N ALA A 111 6.20 6.93 0.12
CA ALA A 111 5.57 7.59 1.25
C ALA A 111 4.10 7.17 1.45
N ILE A 112 3.35 6.96 0.37
CA ILE A 112 1.96 6.49 0.42
C ILE A 112 1.86 5.05 0.92
N ARG A 113 2.70 4.14 0.41
CA ARG A 113 2.69 2.74 0.86
C ARG A 113 3.07 2.63 2.33
N LEU A 114 4.02 3.45 2.79
CA LEU A 114 4.37 3.57 4.21
C LEU A 114 3.26 4.20 5.06
N LYS A 115 2.60 5.25 4.55
CA LYS A 115 1.44 5.86 5.21
C LYS A 115 0.30 4.86 5.39
N LEU A 116 0.04 4.06 4.36
CA LEU A 116 -0.94 2.98 4.42
C LEU A 116 -0.54 1.89 5.41
N ALA A 117 0.73 1.48 5.42
CA ALA A 117 1.25 0.51 6.39
C ALA A 117 1.11 1.03 7.84
N HIS A 118 1.39 2.31 8.07
CA HIS A 118 1.18 2.97 9.36
C HIS A 118 -0.29 3.03 9.75
N ALA A 119 -1.18 3.33 8.80
CA ALA A 119 -2.63 3.42 9.06
C ALA A 119 -3.25 2.09 9.55
N VAL A 120 -2.68 0.95 9.15
CA VAL A 120 -3.16 -0.39 9.51
C VAL A 120 -2.30 -1.09 10.55
N GLN A 121 -1.25 -0.45 11.08
CA GLN A 121 -0.22 -1.11 11.90
C GLN A 121 -0.76 -1.75 13.20
N TYR A 122 -1.86 -1.22 13.73
CA TYR A 122 -2.51 -1.71 14.95
C TYR A 122 -3.59 -2.77 14.69
N SER A 123 -3.76 -3.17 13.43
CA SER A 123 -4.70 -4.22 13.01
C SER A 123 -3.94 -5.47 12.56
N ASN A 124 -4.66 -6.59 12.42
CA ASN A 124 -4.10 -7.82 11.84
C ASN A 124 -4.07 -7.81 10.30
N ASN A 125 -4.34 -6.68 9.66
CA ASN A 125 -4.39 -6.56 8.21
C ASN A 125 -2.96 -6.63 7.62
N LYS A 126 -2.76 -7.52 6.64
CA LYS A 126 -1.45 -7.79 6.05
C LYS A 126 -1.36 -7.22 4.63
N TYR A 127 -0.45 -6.29 4.43
CA TYR A 127 -0.06 -5.83 3.08
C TYR A 127 0.85 -6.86 2.41
N ARG A 128 0.98 -6.76 1.08
CA ARG A 128 1.67 -7.76 0.23
C ARG A 128 3.07 -7.33 -0.22
N TRP A 129 3.64 -6.31 0.40
CA TRP A 129 5.01 -5.84 0.15
C TRP A 129 5.84 -5.89 1.43
N GLU A 130 7.16 -5.93 1.28
CA GLU A 130 8.09 -5.94 2.42
C GLU A 130 8.27 -4.52 2.97
N LEU A 131 8.09 -4.34 4.29
CA LEU A 131 8.18 -3.01 4.91
C LEU A 131 9.60 -2.46 4.96
N GLY A 132 10.59 -3.31 5.23
CA GLY A 132 12.00 -2.90 5.40
C GLY A 132 12.56 -2.19 4.16
N PRO A 133 12.55 -2.83 2.97
CA PRO A 133 13.02 -2.21 1.72
C PRO A 133 12.26 -0.93 1.36
N GLU A 134 10.99 -0.84 1.75
CA GLU A 134 10.13 0.31 1.50
C GLU A 134 10.54 1.51 2.36
N VAL A 135 10.82 1.28 3.65
CA VAL A 135 11.36 2.29 4.57
C VAL A 135 12.75 2.75 4.11
N GLU A 136 13.63 1.82 3.74
CA GLU A 136 14.96 2.14 3.22
C GLU A 136 14.88 3.03 1.96
N SER A 137 14.03 2.66 1.01
CA SER A 137 13.83 3.41 -0.24
C SER A 137 13.27 4.81 0.01
N TYR A 138 12.34 4.95 0.96
CA TYR A 138 11.81 6.26 1.37
C TYR A 138 12.90 7.13 2.00
N LEU A 139 13.66 6.59 2.95
CA LEU A 139 14.73 7.33 3.63
C LEU A 139 15.85 7.76 2.66
N GLY A 140 16.22 6.88 1.72
CA GLY A 140 17.18 7.19 0.67
C GLY A 140 16.72 8.32 -0.27
N LYS A 141 15.40 8.50 -0.42
CA LYS A 141 14.78 9.50 -1.30
C LYS A 141 14.11 10.64 -0.54
N VAL A 142 14.27 10.77 0.77
CA VAL A 142 13.49 11.69 1.62
C VAL A 142 13.58 13.15 1.17
N ARG A 143 14.71 13.56 0.57
CA ARG A 143 14.93 14.90 0.02
C ARG A 143 14.11 15.19 -1.24
N HIS A 144 13.67 14.14 -1.93
CA HIS A 144 12.86 14.19 -3.16
C HIS A 144 11.37 13.93 -2.89
N VAL A 145 11.00 13.61 -1.64
CA VAL A 145 9.60 13.46 -1.25
C VAL A 145 8.97 14.85 -1.13
N SER A 146 7.85 15.03 -1.83
CA SER A 146 7.04 16.24 -1.80
C SER A 146 6.61 16.57 -0.37
N SER A 147 6.48 17.86 -0.05
CA SER A 147 6.05 18.31 1.28
C SER A 147 4.73 17.68 1.72
N ASP A 148 3.79 17.56 0.78
CA ASP A 148 2.44 17.07 1.01
C ASP A 148 2.37 15.55 1.25
N CYS A 149 3.40 14.82 0.84
CA CYS A 149 3.51 13.37 0.98
C CYS A 149 4.48 12.97 2.10
N ARG A 150 5.05 13.93 2.83
CA ARG A 150 6.09 13.65 3.83
C ARG A 150 5.47 13.08 5.10
N LEU A 151 5.96 11.91 5.52
CA LEU A 151 5.60 11.30 6.79
C LEU A 151 6.07 12.17 7.96
N LYS A 152 5.26 12.21 9.02
CA LYS A 152 5.62 12.84 10.28
C LYS A 152 6.72 12.02 10.97
N LEU A 153 7.54 12.68 11.78
CA LEU A 153 8.64 12.01 12.48
C LEU A 153 8.15 10.81 13.32
N GLY A 154 7.03 10.96 14.04
CA GLY A 154 6.44 9.86 14.80
C GLY A 154 6.04 8.67 13.94
N GLU A 155 5.45 8.91 12.76
CA GLU A 155 5.07 7.85 11.82
C GLU A 155 6.29 7.07 11.32
N VAL A 156 7.39 7.78 11.03
CA VAL A 156 8.66 7.16 10.62
C VAL A 156 9.27 6.32 11.74
N LEU A 157 9.23 6.80 12.99
CA LEU A 157 9.75 6.06 14.14
C LEU A 157 8.93 4.78 14.40
N ASP A 158 7.60 4.88 14.36
CA ASP A 158 6.70 3.71 14.52
C ASP A 158 7.00 2.65 13.44
N LEU A 159 7.17 3.07 12.19
CA LEU A 159 7.49 2.16 11.08
C LEU A 159 8.87 1.51 11.23
N LEU A 160 9.88 2.26 11.70
CA LEU A 160 11.21 1.71 11.98
C LEU A 160 11.18 0.70 13.12
N GLU A 161 10.41 0.96 14.17
CA GLU A 161 10.19 0.02 15.27
C GLU A 161 9.50 -1.25 14.76
N ALA A 162 8.46 -1.13 13.92
CA ALA A 162 7.79 -2.28 13.31
C ALA A 162 8.75 -3.13 12.46
N VAL A 163 9.65 -2.51 11.68
CA VAL A 163 10.70 -3.23 10.93
C VAL A 163 11.67 -3.92 11.88
N TYR A 164 12.10 -3.26 12.96
CA TYR A 164 13.00 -3.84 13.95
C TYR A 164 12.36 -5.05 14.67
N GLN A 165 11.09 -4.95 15.06
CA GLN A 165 10.35 -6.05 15.68
C GLN A 165 10.12 -7.21 14.68
N GLY A 166 9.78 -6.92 13.43
CA GLY A 166 9.63 -7.93 12.38
C GLY A 166 10.94 -8.67 12.05
N THR A 167 12.07 -7.94 12.04
CA THR A 167 13.40 -8.53 11.84
C THR A 167 13.89 -9.29 13.08
N ALA A 168 13.54 -8.86 14.29
CA ALA A 168 13.82 -9.58 15.53
C ALA A 168 13.12 -10.95 15.56
N VAL A 169 11.86 -11.03 15.11
CA VAL A 169 11.12 -12.30 14.96
C VAL A 169 11.73 -13.19 13.86
N GLY A 170 12.33 -12.61 12.82
CA GLY A 170 13.06 -13.33 11.77
C GLY A 170 14.47 -13.83 12.16
N SER A 171 15.02 -13.37 13.29
CA SER A 171 16.42 -13.64 13.68
C SER A 171 16.64 -14.90 14.54
N ILE A 172 15.59 -15.64 14.93
CA ILE A 172 15.72 -16.92 15.66
C ILE A 172 15.82 -18.14 14.70
N SER A 173 16.35 -17.97 13.49
CA SER A 173 16.71 -19.10 12.61
C SER A 173 18.17 -19.11 12.14
N ALA A 174 19.06 -18.36 12.79
CA ALA A 174 20.51 -18.53 12.62
C ALA A 174 21.02 -19.66 13.53
N GLY A 175 20.84 -20.92 13.12
CA GLY A 175 21.19 -22.07 13.96
C GLY A 175 21.28 -23.43 13.26
N ALA A 176 21.79 -23.49 12.03
CA ALA A 176 22.20 -24.76 11.43
C ALA A 176 23.66 -24.69 10.98
N VAL A 177 24.56 -24.61 11.98
CA VAL A 177 25.97 -24.95 11.80
C VAL A 177 26.04 -26.43 11.42
N ARG A 178 26.19 -26.75 10.13
CA ARG A 178 26.60 -28.08 9.68
C ARG A 178 28.06 -28.28 10.10
N ARG A 179 28.27 -28.82 11.31
CA ARG A 179 29.46 -29.61 11.62
C ARG A 179 29.21 -31.02 11.11
N THR A 180 29.55 -31.30 9.86
CA THR A 180 29.86 -32.67 9.45
C THR A 180 31.35 -32.88 9.70
N THR A 181 31.60 -33.61 10.77
CA THR A 181 32.87 -34.21 11.16
C THR A 181 33.50 -34.96 10.00
N ALA A 182 34.78 -34.69 9.76
CA ALA A 182 35.66 -35.61 9.06
C ALA A 182 35.63 -36.96 9.77
N ALA A 183 35.32 -38.02 9.03
CA ALA A 183 35.58 -39.39 9.44
C ALA A 183 36.88 -39.81 8.74
N GLU A 184 37.96 -39.81 9.52
CA GLU A 184 39.09 -40.70 9.33
C GLU A 184 38.59 -42.15 9.52
N THR A 185 38.97 -43.05 8.62
CA THR A 185 39.78 -44.27 8.89
C THR A 185 39.61 -45.28 7.75
N GLU A 186 40.76 -45.65 7.17
CA GLU A 186 41.19 -46.98 6.68
C GLU A 186 40.25 -47.85 5.83
#